data_AF-A0A2N0NGH0-F1
#
_entry.id   AF-A0A2N0NGH0-F1
#
_cell.length_a   1.000
_cell.length_b   1.000
_cell.length_c   1.000
_cell.angle_alpha   90.00
_cell.angle_beta   90.00
_cell.angle_gamma   90.00
#
_symmetry.space_group_name_H-M   'P 1'
#
loop_
_entity.id
_entity.type
_entity.pdbx_description
1 polymer ?
#
loop_
_entity_poly.entity_id
_entity_poly.type
_entity_poly.pdbx_seq_one_letter_code
_entity_poly.pdbx_strand_id
1 'polypeptide(L)' 'FVRVCNILVCRIVSINGLKEAHTHLLALVKEIEREYGPKKIFPNLHLCLHLCECSLDYRLLYVFWCFSTERMNG' A
#
# COMPACT_ATOMS: atom_id res chain seq x y z
N PHE A 1 5.61 4.97 -8.58
CA PHE A 1 4.34 4.20 -8.61
C PHE A 1 4.54 2.75 -9.08
N VAL A 2 4.98 2.48 -10.32
CA VAL A 2 5.13 1.10 -10.85
C VAL A 2 5.93 0.15 -9.95
N ARG A 3 7.08 0.59 -9.42
CA ARG A 3 7.89 -0.22 -8.48
C ARG A 3 7.14 -0.58 -7.18
N VAL A 4 6.36 0.36 -6.65
CA VAL A 4 5.55 0.15 -5.44
C VAL A 4 4.46 -0.88 -5.71
N CYS A 5 3.77 -0.77 -6.85
CA CYS A 5 2.73 -1.73 -7.25
C CYS A 5 3.32 -3.14 -7.42
N ASN A 6 4.50 -3.26 -8.03
CA ASN A 6 5.19 -4.55 -8.12
C ASN A 6 5.52 -5.15 -6.75
N ILE A 7 5.95 -4.33 -5.79
CA ILE A 7 6.23 -4.80 -4.43
C ILE A 7 4.92 -5.23 -3.75
N LEU A 8 3.86 -4.44 -3.84
CA LEU A 8 2.58 -4.75 -3.20
C LEU A 8 1.87 -6.00 -3.75
N VAL A 9 2.09 -6.33 -5.02
CA VAL A 9 1.47 -7.50 -5.69
C VAL A 9 2.32 -8.77 -5.53
N CYS A 10 3.56 -8.67 -5.05
CA CYS A 10 4.41 -9.82 -4.78
C CYS A 10 3.87 -10.69 -3.63
N ARG A 11 3.84 -12.02 -3.84
CA ARG A 11 3.42 -12.99 -2.81
C ARG A 11 4.32 -13.02 -1.58
N ILE A 12 5.61 -12.75 -1.76
CA ILE A 12 6.60 -12.73 -0.70
C ILE A 12 7.29 -11.37 -0.78
N VAL A 13 7.05 -10.53 0.22
CA VAL A 13 7.65 -9.21 0.32
C VAL A 13 8.51 -9.17 1.57
N SER A 14 9.79 -8.89 1.38
CA SER A 14 10.69 -8.61 2.49
C SER A 14 10.27 -7.32 3.20
N ILE A 15 10.35 -7.28 4.53
CA ILE A 15 9.98 -6.10 5.34
C ILE A 15 10.70 -4.83 4.83
N ASN A 16 11.96 -4.95 4.40
CA ASN A 16 12.70 -3.84 3.81
C ASN A 16 12.07 -3.31 2.51
N GLY A 17 11.62 -4.21 1.62
CA GLY A 17 10.94 -3.82 0.38
C GLY A 17 9.60 -3.15 0.66
N LEU A 18 8.87 -3.60 1.69
CA LEU A 18 7.62 -2.97 2.10
C LEU A 18 7.85 -1.56 2.69
N LYS A 19 8.89 -1.39 3.52
CA LYS A 19 9.29 -0.06 4.04
C LYS A 19 9.69 0.89 2.92
N GLU A 20 10.44 0.40 1.93
CA GLU A 20 10.80 1.16 0.73
C GLU A 20 9.54 1.57 -0.06
N ALA A 21 8.63 0.64 -0.32
CA ALA A 21 7.37 0.90 -1.00
C ALA A 21 6.50 1.93 -0.27
N HIS A 22 6.38 1.81 1.05
CA HIS A 22 5.62 2.74 1.88
C HIS A 22 6.23 4.15 1.85
N THR A 23 7.56 4.26 1.97
CA THR A 23 8.27 5.55 1.90
C THR A 23 8.06 6.24 0.55
N HIS A 24 8.17 5.49 -0.54
CA HIS A 24 7.92 6.03 -1.89
C HIS A 24 6.45 6.42 -2.11
N LEU A 25 5.50 5.67 -1.56
CA LEU A 25 4.08 6.02 -1.58
C LEU A 25 3.81 7.33 -0.85
N LEU A 26 4.33 7.48 0.36
CA LEU A 26 4.22 8.71 1.16
C LEU A 26 4.78 9.92 0.41
N ALA A 27 5.96 9.78 -0.19
CA ALA A 27 6.57 10.86 -0.96
C ALA A 27 5.69 11.25 -2.16
N LEU A 28 5.12 10.27 -2.86
CA LEU A 28 4.27 10.49 -4.03
C LEU A 28 2.92 11.12 -3.65
N VAL A 29 2.31 10.71 -2.52
CA VAL A 29 1.10 11.34 -1.98
C VAL A 29 1.37 12.82 -1.67
N LYS A 30 2.46 13.12 -0.97
CA LYS A 30 2.83 14.50 -0.61
C LYS A 30 3.05 15.39 -1.83
N GLU A 31 3.73 14.89 -2.87
CA GLU A 31 3.92 15.65 -4.11
C GLU A 31 2.59 15.90 -4.83
N ILE A 32 1.69 14.91 -4.88
CA ILE A 32 0.35 15.09 -5.47
C ILE A 32 -0.48 16.09 -4.67
N GLU A 33 -0.45 16.02 -3.33
CA GLU A 33 -1.13 16.99 -2.48
C GLU A 33 -0.59 18.41 -2.69
N ARG A 34 0.73 18.55 -2.89
CA ARG A 34 1.37 19.84 -3.15
C ARG A 34 0.95 20.42 -4.50
N GLU A 35 0.95 19.60 -5.56
CA GLU A 35 0.64 20.03 -6.93
C GLU A 35 -0.85 20.26 -7.16
N TYR A 36 -1.70 19.41 -6.57
CA TYR A 36 -3.12 19.34 -6.91
C TYR A 36 -4.06 19.69 -5.76
N GLY A 37 -3.52 19.88 -4.55
CA GLY A 37 -4.27 20.13 -3.32
C GLY A 37 -4.79 18.84 -2.67
N PRO A 38 -5.08 18.88 -1.35
CA PRO A 38 -5.45 17.70 -0.55
C PRO A 38 -6.74 17.01 -1.00
N LYS A 39 -7.62 17.73 -1.73
CA LYS A 39 -8.88 17.20 -2.25
C LYS A 39 -8.72 16.30 -3.48
N LYS A 40 -7.51 16.21 -4.06
CA LYS A 40 -7.23 15.43 -5.27
C LYS A 40 -6.42 14.16 -5.02
N ILE A 41 -6.20 13.75 -3.77
CA ILE A 41 -5.64 12.40 -3.52
C ILE A 41 -6.60 11.37 -4.10
N PHE A 42 -6.09 10.57 -5.03
CA PHE A 42 -6.86 9.49 -5.62
C PHE A 42 -7.19 8.44 -4.55
N PRO A 43 -8.46 8.00 -4.41
CA PRO A 43 -8.86 6.98 -3.44
C PRO A 43 -7.99 5.71 -3.51
N ASN A 44 -7.57 5.34 -4.72
CA ASN A 44 -6.66 4.20 -4.93
C ASN A 44 -5.29 4.40 -4.28
N LEU A 45 -4.79 5.63 -4.24
CA LEU A 45 -3.50 5.96 -3.65
C LEU A 45 -3.55 5.89 -2.12
N HIS A 46 -4.65 6.40 -1.54
CA HIS A 46 -4.93 6.28 -0.11
C HIS A 46 -5.08 4.81 0.31
N LEU A 47 -5.77 4.00 -0.51
CA LEU A 47 -5.89 2.56 -0.29
C LEU A 47 -4.52 1.87 -0.33
N CYS A 48 -3.66 2.18 -1.30
CA CYS A 48 -2.30 1.62 -1.36
C CYS A 48 -1.46 1.99 -0.12
N LEU A 49 -1.62 3.21 0.41
CA LEU A 49 -0.95 3.65 1.64
C LEU A 49 -1.38 2.79 2.84
N HIS A 50 -2.68 2.63 3.01
CA HIS A 50 -3.27 1.85 4.10
C HIS A 50 -2.89 0.36 4.01
N LEU A 51 -2.90 -0.21 2.79
CA LEU A 51 -2.45 -1.59 2.56
C LEU A 51 -0.98 -1.79 2.96
N CYS A 52 -0.10 -0.83 2.65
CA CYS A 52 1.29 -0.86 3.09
C CYS A 52 1.40 -0.84 4.63
N GLU A 53 0.64 0.01 5.32
CA GLU A 53 0.64 0.11 6.78
C GLU A 53 0.14 -1.17 7.45
N CYS A 54 -1.01 -1.69 7.01
CA CYS A 54 -1.53 -2.97 7.51
C CYS A 54 -0.50 -4.09 7.29
N SER A 55 0.14 -4.12 6.13
CA SER A 55 1.11 -5.16 5.81
C SER A 55 2.37 -5.12 6.66
N LEU A 56 2.77 -3.94 7.15
CA LEU A 56 3.88 -3.80 8.10
C LEU A 56 3.51 -4.38 9.47
N ASP A 57 2.24 -4.25 9.87
CA ASP A 57 1.71 -4.77 11.13
C ASP A 57 1.53 -6.29 11.11
N TYR A 58 0.92 -6.83 10.04
CA TYR A 58 0.64 -8.27 9.90
C TYR A 58 1.85 -9.12 9.44
N ARG A 59 3.00 -8.50 9.15
CA ARG A 59 4.26 -9.10 8.62
C ARG A 59 4.16 -9.88 7.30
N LEU A 60 2.97 -10.31 6.86
CA LEU A 60 2.71 -11.03 5.61
C LEU A 60 1.43 -10.50 4.93
N LEU A 61 1.61 -9.80 3.80
CA LEU A 61 0.53 -9.38 2.89
C LEU A 61 -0.45 -10.51 2.58
N TYR A 62 0.08 -11.73 2.42
CA TYR A 62 -0.73 -12.92 2.12
C TYR A 62 -1.80 -13.20 3.19
N VAL A 63 -1.47 -13.05 4.48
CA VAL A 63 -2.43 -13.28 5.57
C VAL A 63 -3.51 -12.21 5.57
N PHE A 64 -3.15 -10.95 5.28
CA PHE A 64 -4.10 -9.85 5.14
C PHE A 64 -5.09 -10.09 3.99
N TRP A 65 -4.59 -10.50 2.82
CA TRP A 65 -5.44 -10.83 1.67
C TRP A 65 -6.32 -12.05 1.96
N CYS A 66 -5.75 -13.12 2.52
CA CYS A 66 -6.50 -14.32 2.89
C CYS A 66 -7.65 -13.97 3.85
N PHE A 67 -7.36 -13.23 4.92
CA PHE A 67 -8.35 -12.78 5.89
C PHE A 67 -9.46 -11.90 5.27
N SER A 68 -9.08 -10.98 4.38
CA SER A 68 -10.04 -10.10 3.70
C SER A 68 -10.93 -10.89 2.75
N THR A 69 -10.38 -11.85 2.01
CA THR A 69 -11.14 -12.73 1.10
C THR A 69 -12.02 -13.72 1.86
N GLU A 70 -11.58 -14.23 3.00
CA GLU A 70 -12.39 -15.10 3.86
C GLU A 70 -13.63 -14.38 4.40
N ARG A 71 -13.51 -13.10 4.75
CA ARG A 71 -14.67 -12.29 5.19
C ARG A 71 -15.59 -11.83 4.08
N MET A 72 -15.09 -11.68 2.86
CA MET A 72 -15.92 -11.31 1.70
C MET A 72 -16.66 -12.49 1.07
N ASN A 73 -16.22 -13.72 1.35
CA ASN A 73 -16.88 -14.96 0.93
C ASN A 73 -17.84 -15.54 1.99
N GLY A 74 -18.09 -14.81 3.09
CA GLY A 74 -19.03 -15.17 4.14
C GLY A 74 -20.39 -14.50 3.96
#